data_AF-A0AAV5T453-F1
#
_entry.id   AF-A0AAV5T453-F1
#
_cell.length_a   1.000
_cell.length_b   1.000
_cell.length_c   1.000
_cell.angle_alpha   90.00
_cell.angle_beta   90.00
_cell.angle_gamma   90.00
#
_symmetry.space_group_name_H-M   'P 1'
#
loop_
_entity.id
_entity.type
_entity.pdbx_description
1 polymer ?
#
loop_
_entity_poly.entity_id
_entity_poly.type
_entity_poly.pdbx_seq_one_letter_code
_entity_poly.pdbx_strand_id
1 'polypeptide(L)'
;FNILGLPTELISHSISFVTMKDRLRVAGVNKKLNAIELNSKYHVKKLEITNAHSPDFVRRIAQNASIGRLEIRLYDLNDSNREIFNLIKEFDIGDLYFPFTTYKILHEIMVDSFFLD
;
A
#
# COMPACT_ATOMS: atom_id res chain seq x y z
N PHE A 1 -22.76 19.23 10.25
CA PHE A 1 -21.56 18.53 10.75
C PHE A 1 -20.33 19.34 10.36
N ASN A 2 -19.47 19.73 11.30
CA ASN A 2 -18.28 20.54 11.01
C ASN A 2 -17.02 19.67 11.00
N ILE A 3 -16.61 19.21 9.81
CA ILE A 3 -15.39 18.42 9.61
C ILE A 3 -14.14 19.14 10.13
N LEU A 4 -14.09 20.48 10.05
CA LEU A 4 -12.89 21.24 10.42
C LEU A 4 -12.65 21.28 11.94
N GLY A 5 -13.68 20.99 12.73
CA GLY A 5 -13.62 20.90 14.19
C GLY A 5 -13.14 19.54 14.71
N LEU A 6 -12.93 18.56 13.82
CA LEU A 6 -12.41 17.25 14.20
C LEU A 6 -10.88 17.30 14.41
N PRO A 7 -10.34 16.39 15.25
CA PRO A 7 -8.92 16.09 15.29
C PRO A 7 -8.36 15.76 13.91
N THR A 8 -7.13 16.17 13.66
CA THR A 8 -6.43 16.02 12.38
C THR A 8 -6.37 14.55 11.94
N GLU A 9 -6.22 13.63 12.89
CA GLU A 9 -6.11 12.19 12.68
C GLU A 9 -7.42 11.62 12.13
N LEU A 10 -8.57 12.04 12.66
CA LEU A 10 -9.88 11.59 12.18
C LEU A 10 -10.20 12.13 10.78
N ILE A 11 -9.78 13.38 10.50
CA ILE A 11 -9.90 13.97 9.17
C ILE A 11 -9.01 13.21 8.18
N SER A 12 -7.75 12.95 8.54
CA SER A 12 -6.80 12.20 7.72
C SER A 12 -7.30 10.79 7.41
N HIS A 13 -7.77 10.06 8.43
CA HIS A 13 -8.38 8.75 8.26
C HIS A 13 -9.59 8.80 7.32
N SER A 14 -10.48 9.79 7.46
CA SER A 14 -11.62 9.95 6.56
C SER A 14 -11.19 10.24 5.11
N ILE A 15 -10.18 11.10 4.92
CA ILE A 15 -9.63 11.44 3.59
C ILE A 15 -8.96 10.22 2.94
N SER A 16 -8.40 9.30 3.73
CA SER A 16 -7.73 8.10 3.20
C SER A 16 -8.67 7.21 2.36
N PHE A 17 -9.98 7.24 2.63
CA PHE A 17 -11.00 6.49 1.87
C PHE A 17 -11.58 7.25 0.67
N VAL A 18 -11.26 8.53 0.50
CA VAL A 18 -11.75 9.34 -0.61
C VAL A 18 -10.99 8.98 -1.88
N THR A 19 -11.72 8.86 -3.00
CA THR A 19 -11.10 8.56 -4.29
C THR A 19 -10.10 9.65 -4.69
N MET A 20 -9.06 9.29 -5.44
CA MET A 20 -8.04 10.27 -5.89
C MET A 20 -8.66 11.48 -6.60
N LYS A 21 -9.71 11.23 -7.41
CA LYS A 21 -10.46 12.29 -8.11
C LYS A 21 -11.13 13.27 -7.15
N ASP A 22 -11.71 12.77 -6.06
CA ASP A 22 -12.42 13.60 -5.09
C ASP A 22 -11.45 14.24 -4.07
N ARG A 23 -10.25 13.69 -3.87
CA ARG A 23 -9.22 14.32 -3.03
C ARG A 23 -8.74 15.65 -3.57
N LEU A 24 -8.62 15.82 -4.89
CA LEU A 24 -8.32 17.12 -5.51
C LEU A 24 -9.38 18.17 -5.18
N ARG A 25 -10.64 17.75 -5.03
CA ARG A 25 -11.73 18.63 -4.59
C ARG A 25 -11.59 18.97 -3.11
N VAL A 26 -11.30 17.98 -2.25
CA VAL A 26 -11.05 18.20 -0.82
C VAL A 26 -9.89 19.17 -0.58
N ALA A 27 -8.78 19.00 -1.32
CA ALA A 27 -7.62 19.88 -1.28
C ALA A 27 -7.95 21.32 -1.72
N GLY A 28 -8.81 21.48 -2.72
CA GLY A 28 -9.25 22.79 -3.22
C GLY A 28 -10.21 23.55 -2.30
N VAL A 29 -10.80 22.90 -1.29
CA VAL A 29 -11.86 23.50 -0.44
C VAL A 29 -11.29 24.27 0.74
N ASN A 30 -10.16 23.85 1.32
CA ASN A 30 -9.61 24.51 2.51
C ASN A 30 -8.11 24.23 2.72
N LYS A 31 -7.35 25.24 3.18
CA LYS A 31 -5.90 25.11 3.45
C LYS A 31 -5.55 24.02 4.47
N LYS A 32 -6.34 23.85 5.52
CA LYS A 32 -6.16 22.78 6.52
C LYS A 32 -6.39 21.42 5.88
N LEU A 33 -7.45 21.27 5.08
CA LEU A 33 -7.73 20.01 4.38
C LEU A 33 -6.67 19.69 3.32
N ASN A 34 -6.17 20.69 2.60
CA ASN A 34 -5.05 20.53 1.67
C ASN A 34 -3.79 20.03 2.38
N ALA A 35 -3.42 20.65 3.51
CA ALA A 35 -2.26 20.22 4.28
C ALA A 35 -2.43 18.78 4.83
N ILE A 36 -3.63 18.41 5.25
CA ILE A 36 -3.92 17.05 5.74
C ILE A 36 -3.88 16.06 4.58
N GLU A 37 -4.49 16.39 3.45
CA GLU A 37 -4.53 15.56 2.24
C GLU A 37 -3.12 15.25 1.74
N LEU A 38 -2.24 16.26 1.64
CA LEU A 38 -0.85 16.09 1.22
C LEU A 38 -0.04 15.13 2.12
N ASN A 39 -0.41 15.02 3.39
CA ASN A 39 0.25 14.15 4.37
C ASN A 39 -0.48 12.82 4.61
N SER A 40 -1.66 12.62 4.02
CA SER A 40 -2.48 11.44 4.26
C SER A 40 -2.14 10.33 3.27
N LYS A 41 -1.72 9.17 3.81
CA LYS A 41 -1.64 7.93 3.02
C LYS A 41 -2.99 7.62 2.37
N TYR A 42 -2.96 7.09 1.15
CA TYR A 42 -4.18 6.70 0.45
C TYR A 42 -4.52 5.24 0.78
N HIS A 43 -5.80 4.95 1.02
CA HIS A 43 -6.25 3.58 1.20
C HIS A 43 -6.63 2.95 -0.16
N VAL A 44 -5.91 1.91 -0.55
CA VAL A 44 -6.20 1.11 -1.73
C VAL A 44 -6.89 -0.17 -1.28
N LYS A 45 -8.16 -0.35 -1.67
CA LYS A 45 -8.92 -1.55 -1.28
C LYS A 45 -8.25 -2.86 -1.69
N LYS A 46 -7.70 -2.91 -2.91
CA LYS A 46 -6.99 -4.07 -3.45
C LYS A 46 -5.88 -3.62 -4.40
N LEU A 47 -4.68 -4.18 -4.24
CA LEU A 47 -3.55 -4.02 -5.16
C LEU A 47 -3.09 -5.39 -5.66
N GLU A 48 -2.77 -5.48 -6.94
CA GLU A 48 -2.16 -6.65 -7.55
C GLU A 48 -0.74 -6.30 -8.01
N ILE A 49 0.26 -7.02 -7.48
CA ILE A 49 1.66 -6.93 -7.90
C ILE A 49 1.99 -8.16 -8.74
N THR A 50 2.47 -7.91 -9.95
CA THR A 50 2.94 -8.90 -10.92
C THR A 50 4.38 -8.64 -11.34
N ASN A 51 5.01 -9.59 -12.05
CA ASN A 51 6.35 -9.47 -12.64
C ASN A 51 6.57 -8.23 -13.54
N ALA A 52 5.51 -7.54 -13.96
CA ALA A 52 5.61 -6.35 -14.80
C ALA A 52 5.97 -5.08 -14.01
N HIS A 53 5.86 -5.11 -12.67
CA HIS A 53 6.15 -3.94 -11.84
C HIS A 53 7.61 -3.92 -11.44
N SER A 54 8.24 -2.73 -11.52
CA SER A 54 9.58 -2.54 -10.98
C SER A 54 9.56 -2.41 -9.46
N PRO A 55 10.66 -2.75 -8.77
CA PRO A 55 10.79 -2.52 -7.33
C PRO A 55 10.58 -1.04 -6.94
N ASP A 56 11.04 -0.11 -7.76
CA ASP A 56 10.82 1.33 -7.54
C ASP A 56 9.35 1.73 -7.54
N PHE A 57 8.55 1.14 -8.44
CA PHE A 57 7.11 1.36 -8.44
C PHE A 57 6.50 0.84 -7.14
N VAL A 58 6.83 -0.40 -6.76
CA VAL A 58 6.31 -1.04 -5.55
C VAL A 58 6.68 -0.24 -4.30
N ARG A 59 7.93 0.23 -4.19
CA ARG A 59 8.43 1.07 -3.09
C ARG A 59 7.64 2.36 -2.95
N ARG A 60 7.34 3.04 -4.06
CA ARG A 60 6.51 4.26 -4.05
C ARG A 60 5.10 3.98 -3.55
N ILE A 61 4.53 2.81 -3.87
CA ILE A 61 3.22 2.44 -3.33
C ILE A 61 3.31 2.16 -1.82
N ALA A 62 4.28 1.36 -1.38
CA ALA A 62 4.46 1.02 0.04
C ALA A 62 4.57 2.26 0.94
N GLN A 63 5.28 3.30 0.49
CA GLN A 63 5.49 4.53 1.23
C GLN A 63 4.22 5.40 1.36
N ASN A 64 3.33 5.35 0.38
CA ASN A 64 2.22 6.30 0.27
C ASN A 64 0.84 5.66 0.45
N ALA A 65 0.74 4.33 0.45
CA ALA A 65 -0.51 3.59 0.50
C ALA A 65 -0.67 2.78 1.80
N SER A 66 -1.90 2.69 2.29
CA SER A 66 -2.36 1.51 3.02
C SER A 66 -3.16 0.63 2.06
N ILE A 67 -3.05 -0.69 2.20
CA ILE A 67 -3.62 -1.66 1.28
C ILE A 67 -4.57 -2.57 2.04
N GLY A 68 -5.84 -2.61 1.63
CA GLY A 68 -6.80 -3.56 2.18
C GLY A 68 -6.38 -5.00 1.90
N ARG A 69 -6.17 -5.34 0.62
CA ARG A 69 -5.66 -6.65 0.18
C ARG A 69 -4.54 -6.52 -0.85
N LEU A 70 -3.41 -7.16 -0.58
CA LEU A 70 -2.28 -7.27 -1.50
C LEU A 70 -2.26 -8.66 -2.14
N GLU A 71 -2.40 -8.73 -3.46
CA GLU A 71 -2.26 -9.97 -4.23
C GLU A 71 -0.94 -9.99 -4.99
N ILE A 72 -0.16 -11.05 -4.84
CA ILE A 72 1.19 -11.13 -5.41
C ILE A 72 1.27 -12.32 -6.37
N ARG A 73 1.52 -12.01 -7.65
CA ARG A 73 1.64 -12.96 -8.76
C ARG A 73 3.03 -12.87 -9.36
N LEU A 74 4.00 -13.40 -8.62
CA LEU A 74 5.38 -13.52 -9.06
C LEU A 74 5.67 -14.98 -9.39
N TYR A 75 6.16 -15.24 -10.61
CA TYR A 75 6.31 -16.60 -11.14
C TYR A 75 7.74 -17.13 -11.09
N ASP A 76 8.71 -16.25 -10.83
CA ASP A 76 10.14 -16.54 -10.84
C ASP A 76 10.87 -15.87 -9.67
N LEU A 77 12.05 -16.40 -9.32
CA LEU A 77 12.90 -15.89 -8.24
C LEU A 77 14.12 -15.18 -8.83
N ASN A 78 13.87 -14.11 -9.56
CA ASN A 78 14.92 -13.19 -10.01
C ASN A 78 15.19 -12.12 -8.94
N ASP A 79 16.26 -11.36 -9.10
CA ASP A 79 16.68 -10.34 -8.12
C ASP A 79 15.61 -9.25 -7.92
N SER A 80 14.92 -8.85 -8.98
CA SER A 80 13.82 -7.89 -8.92
C SER A 80 12.66 -8.40 -8.04
N ASN A 81 12.28 -9.67 -8.20
CA ASN A 81 11.20 -10.26 -7.42
C ASN A 81 11.60 -10.45 -5.95
N ARG A 82 12.87 -10.77 -5.67
CA ARG A 82 13.41 -10.78 -4.30
C ARG A 82 13.32 -9.40 -3.65
N GLU A 83 13.68 -8.35 -4.38
CA GLU A 83 13.54 -6.98 -3.89
C GLU A 83 12.07 -6.63 -3.62
N ILE A 84 11.16 -7.00 -4.53
CA ILE A 84 9.72 -6.84 -4.32
C ILE A 84 9.25 -7.57 -3.06
N PHE A 85 9.70 -8.81 -2.82
CA PHE A 85 9.33 -9.56 -1.61
C PHE A 85 9.79 -8.86 -0.34
N ASN A 86 10.99 -8.30 -0.33
CA ASN A 86 11.49 -7.52 0.80
C ASN A 86 10.66 -6.24 1.02
N LEU A 87 10.24 -5.57 -0.05
CA LEU A 87 9.39 -4.38 0.03
C LEU A 87 7.99 -4.67 0.59
N ILE A 88 7.46 -5.90 0.48
CA ILE A 88 6.16 -6.27 1.07
C ILE A 88 6.13 -5.95 2.58
N LYS A 89 7.26 -6.11 3.27
CA LYS A 89 7.39 -5.84 4.72
C LYS A 89 7.16 -4.37 5.06
N GLU A 90 7.33 -3.46 4.10
CA GLU A 90 7.13 -2.02 4.29
C GLU A 90 5.66 -1.60 4.12
N PHE A 91 4.81 -2.48 3.60
CA PHE A 91 3.40 -2.16 3.38
C PHE A 91 2.59 -2.17 4.69
N ASP A 92 1.71 -1.18 4.80
CA ASP A 92 0.57 -1.23 5.72
C ASP A 92 -0.56 -2.03 5.04
N ILE A 93 -0.63 -3.34 5.31
CA ILE A 93 -1.55 -4.29 4.66
C ILE A 93 -2.53 -4.93 5.64
N GLY A 94 -3.78 -5.09 5.22
CA GLY A 94 -4.79 -5.88 5.93
C GLY A 94 -4.68 -7.38 5.64
N ASP A 95 -4.85 -7.75 4.36
CA ASP A 95 -4.77 -9.13 3.87
C ASP A 95 -3.61 -9.29 2.88
N LEU A 96 -2.80 -10.34 3.03
CA LEU A 96 -1.79 -10.76 2.05
C LEU A 96 -2.21 -12.07 1.37
N TYR A 97 -2.18 -12.10 0.03
CA TYR A 97 -2.61 -13.24 -0.76
C TYR A 97 -1.62 -13.57 -1.88
N PHE A 98 -1.27 -14.85 -2.00
CA PHE A 98 -0.31 -15.37 -2.98
C PHE A 98 -0.98 -16.37 -3.92
N PRO A 99 -1.73 -15.89 -4.94
CA PRO A 99 -2.32 -16.79 -5.92
C PRO A 99 -1.23 -17.39 -6.80
N PHE A 100 -1.16 -18.72 -6.80
CA PHE A 100 -0.32 -19.52 -7.72
C PHE A 100 1.21 -19.45 -7.48
N THR A 101 1.64 -19.10 -6.27
CA THR A 101 3.06 -19.17 -5.91
C THR A 101 3.50 -20.62 -5.70
N THR A 102 4.59 -21.04 -6.35
CA THR A 102 5.12 -22.40 -6.16
C THR A 102 5.61 -22.58 -4.73
N TYR A 103 5.59 -23.83 -4.21
CA TYR A 103 6.07 -24.14 -2.85
C TYR A 103 7.50 -23.62 -2.61
N LYS A 104 8.37 -23.67 -3.63
CA LYS A 104 9.74 -23.16 -3.55
C LYS A 104 9.77 -21.65 -3.24
N ILE A 105 8.97 -20.87 -3.96
CA ILE A 105 8.89 -19.42 -3.77
C ILE A 105 8.27 -19.10 -2.41
N LEU A 106 7.20 -19.80 -2.01
CA LEU A 106 6.59 -19.63 -0.69
C LEU A 106 7.57 -19.94 0.44
N HIS A 107 8.31 -21.06 0.35
CA HIS A 107 9.30 -21.43 1.35
C HIS A 107 10.40 -20.38 1.48
N GLU A 108 10.90 -19.85 0.36
CA GLU A 108 11.93 -18.81 0.37
C GLU A 108 11.41 -17.50 0.96
N ILE A 109 10.19 -17.08 0.65
CA ILE A 109 9.53 -15.94 1.32
C ILE A 109 9.38 -16.21 2.82
N MET A 110 8.97 -17.40 3.23
CA MET A 110 8.74 -17.70 4.65
C MET A 110 10.04 -17.69 5.45
N VAL A 111 11.12 -18.25 4.88
CA VAL A 111 12.45 -18.31 5.49
C VAL A 111 13.11 -16.93 5.52
N ASP A 112 13.10 -16.18 4.42
CA ASP A 112 13.80 -14.89 4.34
C ASP A 112 12.98 -13.72 4.92
N SER A 113 11.64 -13.84 4.97
CA SER A 113 10.79 -12.68 5.13
C SER A 113 9.83 -12.63 6.31
N PHE A 114 9.38 -13.75 6.87
CA PHE A 114 8.27 -13.65 7.83
C PHE A 114 8.29 -14.56 9.06
N PHE A 115 9.02 -15.68 9.12
CA PHE A 115 8.71 -16.68 10.15
C PHE A 115 9.85 -17.45 10.83
N LEU A 116 11.13 -17.26 10.49
CA LEU A 116 12.21 -18.02 11.15
C LEU A 116 13.46 -17.14 11.34
N ASP A 117 13.56 -16.53 12.53
CA ASP A 117 14.87 -16.32 13.20
C ASP A 117 15.24 -17.60 13.97
#